data_AF-A0A946LFK7-F1
#
_entry.id   AF-A0A946LFK7-F1
#
_cell.length_a   1.000
_cell.length_b   1.000
_cell.length_c   1.000
_cell.angle_alpha   90.00
_cell.angle_beta   90.00
_cell.angle_gamma   90.00
#
_symmetry.space_group_name_H-M   'P 1'
#
loop_
_entity.id
_entity.type
_entity.pdbx_description
1 polymer ?
#
loop_
_entity_poly.entity_id
_entity_poly.type
_entity_poly.pdbx_seq_one_letter_code
_entity_poly.pdbx_strand_id
1 'polypeptide(L)'
;MKKLPSDFVKGTHAKTKRAWLLTWEWAGKHAKMKDKFVAIISSRYTNGSVKKTLEQYYVSDYLALYEQFYYTKSKKHCPYKVENSTIETSERMKKVSSLPPRIPFSESLIIGGNPWLWARIVYDLETWIDENGVEHLKWKERENISWDDGGIKSDWKEGCLKRQP
;
A
#
# COMPACT_ATOMS: atom_id res chain seq x y z
N MET A 1 8.95 -29.20 -4.63
CA MET A 1 9.70 -28.05 -4.10
C MET A 1 10.66 -27.55 -5.16
N LYS A 2 10.44 -26.36 -5.74
CA LYS A 2 11.42 -25.76 -6.66
C LYS A 2 12.58 -25.24 -5.82
N LYS A 3 13.77 -25.84 -5.96
CA LYS A 3 15.00 -25.26 -5.42
C LYS A 3 15.18 -23.90 -6.11
N LEU A 4 15.24 -22.83 -5.33
CA LEU A 4 15.66 -21.53 -5.83
C LEU A 4 17.09 -21.68 -6.41
N PRO A 5 17.43 -21.00 -7.51
CA PRO A 5 18.78 -21.04 -8.08
C PRO A 5 19.80 -20.67 -6.98
N SER A 6 20.88 -21.47 -6.84
CA SER A 6 21.93 -21.28 -5.83
C SER A 6 22.67 -19.95 -5.91
N ASP A 7 22.39 -19.18 -6.96
CA ASP A 7 23.08 -17.95 -7.31
C ASP A 7 22.21 -16.71 -7.05
N PHE A 8 21.07 -16.84 -6.34
CA PHE A 8 20.38 -15.68 -5.77
C PHE A 8 21.12 -15.23 -4.50
N VAL A 9 22.09 -14.36 -4.75
CA VAL A 9 23.27 -14.03 -3.95
C VAL A 9 22.90 -13.37 -2.61
N LYS A 10 23.51 -13.87 -1.53
CA LYS A 10 23.74 -13.10 -0.29
C LYS A 10 24.33 -11.73 -0.67
N GLY A 11 23.62 -10.64 -0.38
CA GLY A 11 24.03 -9.28 -0.80
C GLY A 11 23.31 -8.73 -2.03
N THR A 12 22.22 -9.37 -2.49
CA THR A 12 21.33 -8.76 -3.50
C THR A 12 20.66 -7.53 -2.91
N HIS A 13 21.18 -6.36 -3.24
CA HIS A 13 20.62 -5.07 -2.86
C HIS A 13 19.94 -4.43 -4.07
N ALA A 14 18.64 -4.14 -3.95
CA ALA A 14 17.89 -3.46 -5.00
C ALA A 14 17.28 -2.17 -4.45
N LYS A 15 17.27 -1.12 -5.28
CA LYS A 15 16.72 0.19 -4.92
C LYS A 15 15.85 0.77 -6.02
N THR A 16 14.83 1.51 -5.64
CA THR A 16 14.02 2.31 -6.56
C THR A 16 13.62 3.63 -5.92
N LYS A 17 13.64 4.71 -6.71
CA LYS A 17 13.30 6.06 -6.22
C LYS A 17 11.84 6.19 -5.82
N ARG A 18 10.94 5.44 -6.46
CA ARG A 18 9.49 5.56 -6.26
C ARG A 18 8.77 4.28 -6.66
N ALA A 19 7.92 3.76 -5.78
CA ALA A 19 7.09 2.59 -6.03
C ALA A 19 5.77 2.68 -5.28
N TRP A 20 4.80 1.85 -5.67
CA TRP A 20 3.64 1.56 -4.85
C TRP A 20 3.98 0.38 -3.94
N LEU A 21 3.75 0.54 -2.65
CA LEU A 21 3.90 -0.49 -1.64
C LEU A 21 2.51 -0.91 -1.14
N LEU A 22 2.24 -2.21 -1.18
CA LEU A 22 1.01 -2.82 -0.70
C LEU A 22 1.30 -3.56 0.61
N THR A 23 0.64 -3.15 1.69
CA THR A 23 0.73 -3.82 3.00
C THR A 23 -0.64 -4.11 3.59
N TRP A 24 -0.74 -5.21 4.34
CA TRP A 24 -1.84 -5.45 5.26
C TRP A 24 -1.67 -4.57 6.50
N GLU A 25 -2.75 -3.96 6.93
CA GLU A 25 -2.85 -3.23 8.19
C GLU A 25 -4.05 -3.77 8.98
N TRP A 26 -4.02 -3.63 10.29
CA TRP A 26 -5.07 -4.16 11.15
C TRP A 26 -5.11 -3.43 12.49
N ALA A 27 -6.30 -3.43 13.09
CA ALA A 27 -6.56 -2.92 14.42
C ALA A 27 -6.74 -4.09 15.40
N GLY A 28 -5.80 -4.23 16.34
CA GLY A 28 -5.85 -5.25 17.38
C GLY A 28 -5.31 -6.62 16.96
N LYS A 29 -5.12 -7.50 17.96
CA LYS A 29 -4.49 -8.82 17.75
C LYS A 29 -5.36 -9.81 16.98
N HIS A 30 -6.68 -9.67 17.03
CA HIS A 30 -7.65 -10.59 16.43
C HIS A 30 -7.67 -10.53 14.89
N ALA A 31 -7.27 -9.39 14.32
CA ALA A 31 -7.22 -9.15 12.87
C ALA A 31 -5.79 -9.22 12.31
N LYS A 32 -4.82 -9.66 13.12
CA LYS A 32 -3.41 -9.70 12.73
C LYS A 32 -3.19 -10.68 11.59
N MET A 33 -2.70 -10.18 10.45
CA MET A 33 -2.30 -11.02 9.33
C MET A 33 -0.94 -11.68 9.60
N LYS A 34 -0.74 -12.87 9.02
CA LYS A 34 0.51 -13.62 9.14
C LYS A 34 1.69 -12.87 8.53
N ASP A 35 1.49 -12.29 7.36
CA ASP A 35 2.46 -11.48 6.65
C ASP A 35 1.89 -10.08 6.42
N LYS A 36 2.67 -9.06 6.77
CA LYS A 36 2.29 -7.65 6.56
C LYS A 36 2.55 -7.23 5.12
N PHE A 37 3.58 -7.79 4.48
CA PHE A 37 3.95 -7.44 3.13
C PHE A 37 3.08 -8.18 2.12
N VAL A 38 2.62 -7.47 1.08
CA VAL A 38 1.85 -8.09 -0.02
C VAL A 38 2.61 -7.98 -1.33
N ALA A 39 2.91 -6.75 -1.77
CA ALA A 39 3.56 -6.54 -3.06
C ALA A 39 4.25 -5.18 -3.17
N ILE A 40 5.22 -5.11 -4.08
CA ILE A 40 5.77 -3.86 -4.63
C ILE A 40 5.36 -3.81 -6.10
N ILE A 41 4.69 -2.73 -6.50
CA ILE A 41 4.29 -2.52 -7.90
C ILE A 41 4.89 -1.20 -8.42
N SER A 42 5.08 -1.12 -9.74
CA SER A 42 5.75 0.05 -10.34
C SER A 42 4.94 1.33 -10.10
N SER A 43 5.61 2.43 -9.77
CA SER A 43 5.00 3.76 -9.63
C SER A 43 4.35 4.29 -10.91
N ARG A 44 4.61 3.66 -12.06
CA ARG A 44 3.97 3.99 -13.34
C ARG A 44 2.52 3.50 -13.45
N TYR A 45 2.07 2.64 -12.54
CA TYR A 45 0.68 2.18 -12.52
C TYR A 45 -0.24 3.34 -12.15
N THR A 46 -1.27 3.53 -12.98
CA THR A 46 -2.35 4.49 -12.67
C THR A 46 -3.15 4.00 -11.47
N ASN A 47 -3.82 4.91 -10.78
CA ASN A 47 -4.73 4.56 -9.69
C ASN A 47 -5.77 3.52 -10.10
N GLY A 48 -6.35 3.63 -11.30
CA GLY A 48 -7.31 2.65 -11.78
C GLY A 48 -6.71 1.24 -11.89
N SER A 49 -5.45 1.13 -12.30
CA SER A 49 -4.73 -0.15 -12.35
C SER A 49 -4.42 -0.67 -10.95
N VAL A 50 -3.93 0.20 -10.04
CA VAL A 50 -3.66 -0.17 -8.65
C VAL A 50 -4.92 -0.62 -7.92
N LYS A 51 -6.07 0.07 -8.13
CA LYS A 51 -7.37 -0.34 -7.56
C LYS A 51 -7.73 -1.77 -7.94
N LYS A 52 -7.63 -2.12 -9.23
CA LYS A 52 -7.91 -3.48 -9.70
C LYS A 52 -6.97 -4.51 -9.08
N THR A 53 -5.69 -4.17 -8.93
CA THR A 53 -4.70 -5.02 -8.27
C THR A 53 -5.02 -5.22 -6.78
N LEU A 54 -5.40 -4.15 -6.08
CA LEU A 54 -5.75 -4.17 -4.67
C LEU A 54 -7.00 -5.02 -4.41
N GLU A 55 -8.04 -4.85 -5.23
CA GLU A 55 -9.25 -5.69 -5.19
C GLU A 55 -8.89 -7.17 -5.37
N GLN A 56 -8.05 -7.49 -6.35
CA GLN A 56 -7.68 -8.87 -6.62
C GLN A 56 -6.93 -9.52 -5.45
N TYR A 57 -5.96 -8.81 -4.85
CA TYR A 57 -5.23 -9.32 -3.68
C TYR A 57 -6.17 -9.49 -2.48
N TYR A 58 -7.04 -8.52 -2.21
CA TYR A 58 -7.99 -8.60 -1.11
C TYR A 58 -8.96 -9.79 -1.27
N VAL A 59 -9.53 -9.96 -2.47
CA VAL A 59 -10.43 -11.08 -2.77
C VAL A 59 -9.72 -12.42 -2.63
N SER A 60 -8.51 -12.54 -3.17
CA SER A 60 -7.72 -13.78 -3.14
C SER A 60 -7.36 -14.21 -1.72
N ASP A 61 -6.90 -13.27 -0.90
CA ASP A 61 -6.25 -13.59 0.37
C ASP A 61 -7.20 -13.55 1.57
N TYR A 62 -8.30 -12.79 1.48
CA TYR A 62 -9.17 -12.53 2.63
C TYR A 62 -10.60 -13.08 2.48
N LEU A 63 -11.16 -13.13 1.27
CA LEU A 63 -12.53 -13.59 1.08
C LEU A 63 -12.63 -15.11 1.00
N ALA A 64 -13.78 -15.65 1.44
CA ALA A 64 -14.05 -17.07 1.34
C ALA A 64 -14.27 -17.51 -0.12
N LEU A 65 -14.02 -18.79 -0.43
CA LEU A 65 -14.10 -19.32 -1.80
C LEU A 65 -15.43 -19.02 -2.50
N TYR A 66 -16.56 -19.08 -1.78
CA TYR A 66 -17.87 -18.76 -2.35
C TYR A 66 -17.98 -17.28 -2.75
N GLU A 67 -17.44 -16.36 -1.94
CA GLU A 67 -17.42 -14.91 -2.22
C GLU A 67 -16.51 -14.61 -3.40
N GLN A 68 -15.36 -15.28 -3.48
CA GLN A 68 -14.48 -15.21 -4.64
C GLN A 68 -15.23 -15.65 -5.90
N PHE A 69 -16.01 -16.73 -5.83
CA PHE A 69 -16.84 -17.20 -6.95
C PHE A 69 -17.95 -16.21 -7.33
N TYR A 70 -18.59 -15.53 -6.38
CA TYR A 70 -19.55 -14.47 -6.70
C TYR A 70 -18.87 -13.24 -7.29
N TYR A 71 -17.68 -12.89 -6.81
CA TYR A 71 -16.88 -11.79 -7.34
C TYR A 71 -16.50 -12.01 -8.81
N THR A 72 -16.16 -13.24 -9.22
CA THR A 72 -15.85 -13.53 -10.63
C THR A 72 -17.06 -13.33 -11.55
N LYS A 73 -18.28 -13.59 -11.06
CA LYS A 73 -19.52 -13.32 -11.81
C LYS A 73 -19.80 -11.83 -11.94
N SER A 74 -19.58 -11.05 -10.88
CA SER A 74 -19.75 -9.61 -10.90
C SER A 74 -18.95 -8.93 -9.80
N LYS A 75 -18.09 -7.98 -10.21
CA LYS A 75 -17.31 -7.14 -9.30
C LYS A 75 -18.17 -6.33 -8.33
N LYS A 76 -19.45 -6.10 -8.66
CA LYS A 76 -20.40 -5.41 -7.77
C LYS A 76 -20.66 -6.20 -6.48
N HIS A 77 -20.34 -7.50 -6.45
CA HIS A 77 -20.45 -8.33 -5.25
C HIS A 77 -19.23 -8.27 -4.35
N CYS A 78 -18.19 -7.49 -4.68
CA CYS A 78 -17.12 -7.23 -3.72
C CYS A 78 -17.69 -6.41 -2.55
N PRO A 79 -17.66 -6.92 -1.31
CA PRO A 79 -18.28 -6.23 -0.18
C PRO A 79 -17.56 -4.92 0.16
N TYR A 80 -16.28 -4.81 -0.18
CA TYR A 80 -15.45 -3.64 0.09
C TYR A 80 -15.03 -2.97 -1.21
N LYS A 81 -15.18 -1.65 -1.28
CA LYS A 81 -14.73 -0.85 -2.42
C LYS A 81 -13.36 -0.26 -2.12
N VAL A 82 -12.55 -0.08 -3.16
CA VAL A 82 -11.29 0.65 -3.01
C VAL A 82 -11.55 2.15 -2.95
N GLU A 83 -11.15 2.76 -1.85
CA GLU A 83 -11.28 4.18 -1.60
C GLU A 83 -9.93 4.87 -1.63
N ASN A 84 -9.92 6.12 -2.06
CA ASN A 84 -8.73 6.95 -1.92
C ASN A 84 -8.68 7.43 -0.46
N SER A 85 -7.49 7.42 0.15
CA SER A 85 -7.33 8.14 1.40
C SER A 85 -7.60 9.62 1.19
N THR A 86 -8.04 10.32 2.22
CA THR A 86 -8.30 11.75 2.15
C THR A 86 -7.25 12.52 2.92
N ILE A 87 -6.92 13.72 2.45
CA ILE A 87 -6.02 14.66 3.15
C ILE A 87 -6.81 15.88 3.59
N GLU A 88 -6.39 16.46 4.72
CA GLU A 88 -7.04 17.64 5.27
C GLU A 88 -6.60 18.90 4.51
N THR A 89 -7.60 19.72 4.18
CA THR A 89 -7.39 21.01 3.53
C THR A 89 -7.20 22.08 4.62
N SER A 90 -6.24 22.97 4.46
CA SER A 90 -6.02 24.06 5.42
C SER A 90 -7.21 25.02 5.49
N GLU A 91 -7.46 25.62 6.66
CA GLU A 91 -8.55 26.61 6.86
C GLU A 91 -8.50 27.77 5.86
N ARG A 92 -7.29 28.16 5.45
CA ARG A 92 -7.08 29.19 4.45
C ARG A 92 -7.51 28.73 3.06
N MET A 93 -7.12 27.52 2.63
CA MET A 93 -7.54 26.96 1.34
C MET A 93 -9.06 26.74 1.27
N LYS A 94 -9.70 26.34 2.38
CA LYS A 94 -11.17 26.28 2.48
C LYS A 94 -11.81 27.63 2.15
N LYS A 95 -11.24 28.73 2.65
CA LYS A 95 -11.74 30.11 2.42
C LYS A 95 -11.44 30.64 1.02
N VAL A 96 -10.25 30.38 0.49
CA VAL A 96 -9.79 30.97 -0.78
C VAL A 96 -10.38 30.26 -2.01
N SER A 97 -10.59 28.94 -1.91
CA SER A 97 -10.90 28.11 -3.09
C SER A 97 -12.20 27.31 -2.95
N SER A 98 -12.99 27.56 -1.90
CA SER A 98 -14.25 26.85 -1.61
C SER A 98 -14.10 25.33 -1.62
N LEU A 99 -12.90 24.83 -1.30
CA LEU A 99 -12.61 23.41 -1.29
C LEU A 99 -13.27 22.72 -0.09
N PRO A 100 -13.67 21.44 -0.26
CA PRO A 100 -14.16 20.67 0.87
C PRO A 100 -13.06 20.49 1.92
N PRO A 101 -13.41 20.24 3.20
CA PRO A 101 -12.42 20.06 4.25
C PRO A 101 -11.44 18.91 4.00
N ARG A 102 -11.84 17.92 3.20
CA ARG A 102 -11.06 16.73 2.86
C ARG A 102 -11.09 16.51 1.36
N ILE A 103 -9.91 16.31 0.78
CA ILE A 103 -9.77 16.02 -0.66
C ILE A 103 -9.19 14.62 -0.85
N PRO A 104 -9.62 13.87 -1.88
CA PRO A 104 -9.04 12.57 -2.20
C PRO A 104 -7.55 12.69 -2.56
N PHE A 105 -6.72 11.88 -1.93
CA PHE A 105 -5.29 11.80 -2.20
C PHE A 105 -5.01 10.60 -3.11
N SER A 106 -4.62 10.90 -4.34
CA SER A 106 -4.44 9.89 -5.39
C SER A 106 -3.34 8.88 -5.08
N GLU A 107 -2.38 9.19 -4.20
CA GLU A 107 -1.22 8.34 -3.96
C GLU A 107 -1.40 7.36 -2.78
N SER A 108 -2.64 7.22 -2.28
CA SER A 108 -2.99 6.32 -1.19
C SER A 108 -4.38 5.73 -1.39
N LEU A 109 -4.46 4.41 -1.36
CA LEU A 109 -5.66 3.62 -1.65
C LEU A 109 -5.85 2.54 -0.59
N ILE A 110 -7.08 2.38 -0.10
CA ILE A 110 -7.41 1.41 0.96
C ILE A 110 -8.61 0.56 0.51
N ILE A 111 -8.61 -0.72 0.88
CA ILE A 111 -9.77 -1.63 0.77
C ILE A 111 -9.87 -2.51 2.01
N GLY A 112 -11.09 -2.77 2.47
CA GLY A 112 -11.37 -3.63 3.63
C GLY A 112 -11.77 -2.83 4.87
N GLY A 113 -12.02 -3.58 5.94
CA GLY A 113 -12.42 -3.03 7.24
C GLY A 113 -11.35 -3.28 8.31
N ASN A 114 -11.28 -4.51 8.82
CA ASN A 114 -10.23 -4.94 9.74
C ASN A 114 -9.99 -6.46 9.61
N PRO A 115 -8.85 -6.91 9.04
CA PRO A 115 -7.75 -6.12 8.45
C PRO A 115 -8.18 -5.36 7.19
N TRP A 116 -7.34 -4.43 6.76
CA TRP A 116 -7.47 -3.73 5.48
C TRP A 116 -6.16 -3.76 4.71
N LEU A 117 -6.25 -3.68 3.38
CA LEU A 117 -5.11 -3.60 2.50
C LEU A 117 -4.86 -2.14 2.12
N TRP A 118 -3.61 -1.70 2.26
CA TRP A 118 -3.20 -0.33 2.01
C TRP A 118 -2.13 -0.27 0.91
N ALA A 119 -2.48 0.34 -0.22
CA ALA A 119 -1.55 0.71 -1.27
C ALA A 119 -1.17 2.18 -1.14
N ARG A 120 0.13 2.47 -1.12
CA ARG A 120 0.62 3.86 -1.10
C ARG A 120 1.90 4.05 -1.89
N ILE A 121 2.12 5.26 -2.37
CA ILE A 121 3.41 5.64 -2.96
C ILE A 121 4.45 5.78 -1.85
N VAL A 122 5.59 5.13 -2.04
CA VAL A 122 6.78 5.23 -1.21
C VAL A 122 7.99 5.64 -2.06
N TYR A 123 9.00 6.18 -1.40
CA TYR A 123 10.21 6.75 -1.98
C TYR A 123 11.45 6.10 -1.39
N ASP A 124 12.56 6.17 -2.12
CA ASP A 124 13.85 5.59 -1.70
C ASP A 124 13.69 4.15 -1.16
N LEU A 125 12.93 3.33 -1.89
CA LEU A 125 12.64 1.95 -1.51
C LEU A 125 13.87 1.09 -1.75
N GLU A 126 14.34 0.44 -0.71
CA GLU A 126 15.53 -0.41 -0.70
C GLU A 126 15.19 -1.79 -0.14
N THR A 127 15.73 -2.84 -0.74
CA THR A 127 15.61 -4.21 -0.24
C THR A 127 16.95 -4.92 -0.28
N TRP A 128 17.22 -5.73 0.75
CA TRP A 128 18.40 -6.56 0.85
C TRP A 128 18.11 -7.83 1.65
N ILE A 129 18.96 -8.84 1.48
CA ILE A 129 18.94 -10.07 2.28
C ILE A 129 20.14 -10.04 3.22
N ASP A 130 19.91 -10.22 4.52
CA ASP A 130 20.99 -10.24 5.50
C ASP A 130 21.75 -11.58 5.56
N GLU A 131 22.75 -11.66 6.43
CA GLU A 131 23.60 -12.84 6.60
C GLU A 131 22.82 -14.09 7.04
N ASN A 132 21.67 -13.90 7.69
CA ASN A 132 20.77 -14.95 8.17
C ASN A 132 19.71 -15.34 7.13
N GLY A 133 19.73 -14.73 5.93
CA GLY A 133 18.73 -14.98 4.91
C GLY A 133 17.39 -14.26 5.15
N VAL A 134 17.33 -13.29 6.06
CA VAL A 134 16.13 -12.49 6.29
C VAL A 134 16.05 -11.40 5.23
N GLU A 135 14.88 -11.27 4.61
CA GLU A 135 14.61 -10.19 3.65
C GLU A 135 14.24 -8.92 4.43
N HIS A 136 14.89 -7.82 4.08
CA HIS A 136 14.61 -6.50 4.63
C HIS A 136 14.07 -5.58 3.54
N LEU A 137 13.20 -4.68 3.95
CA LEU A 137 12.63 -3.62 3.12
C LEU A 137 12.68 -2.32 3.92
N LYS A 138 13.25 -1.25 3.34
CA LYS A 138 13.29 0.10 3.89
C LYS A 138 12.72 1.08 2.88
N TRP A 139 11.98 2.09 3.34
CA TRP A 139 11.46 3.14 2.48
C TRP A 139 11.21 4.45 3.23
N LYS A 140 10.90 5.50 2.48
CA LYS A 140 10.32 6.75 2.98
C LYS A 140 8.91 6.91 2.47
N GLU A 141 8.03 7.41 3.33
CA GLU A 141 6.66 7.75 2.97
C GLU A 141 6.31 9.14 3.50
N ARG A 142 5.33 9.77 2.84
CA ARG A 142 4.83 11.08 3.24
C ARG A 142 3.82 10.91 4.37
N GLU A 143 3.97 11.71 5.42
CA GLU A 143 2.99 11.85 6.51
C GLU A 143 2.58 13.31 6.66
N ASN A 144 1.53 13.56 7.48
CA ASN A 144 0.99 14.89 7.77
C ASN A 144 0.76 15.74 6.51
N ILE A 145 0.22 15.10 5.47
CA ILE A 145 0.01 15.73 4.17
C ILE A 145 -1.07 16.78 4.32
N SER A 146 -0.71 18.03 4.10
CA SER A 146 -1.61 19.17 4.12
C SER A 146 -1.45 19.97 2.83
N TRP A 147 -2.54 20.61 2.41
CA TRP A 147 -2.53 21.47 1.24
C TRP A 147 -2.63 22.95 1.64
N ASP A 148 -1.63 23.73 1.24
CA ASP A 148 -1.54 25.16 1.51
C ASP A 148 -1.16 25.98 0.26
N ASP A 149 -1.03 27.29 0.42
CA ASP A 149 -0.85 28.24 -0.70
C ASP A 149 0.43 27.98 -1.51
N GLY A 150 1.41 27.24 -0.96
CA GLY A 150 2.66 26.88 -1.63
C GLY A 150 2.65 25.51 -2.30
N GLY A 151 1.56 24.75 -2.17
CA GLY A 151 1.43 23.39 -2.68
C GLY A 151 1.22 22.36 -1.57
N ILE A 152 1.54 21.10 -1.87
CA ILE A 152 1.41 20.01 -0.89
C ILE A 152 2.60 20.06 0.05
N LYS A 153 2.35 20.28 1.34
CA LYS A 153 3.32 20.09 2.42
C LYS A 153 3.17 18.70 2.99
N SER A 154 4.29 18.06 3.30
CA SER A 154 4.31 16.74 3.93
C SER A 154 5.58 16.55 4.74
N ASP A 155 5.45 15.91 5.89
CA ASP A 155 6.58 15.35 6.62
C ASP A 155 7.01 14.03 5.98
N TRP A 156 8.22 13.58 6.32
CA TRP A 156 8.74 12.30 5.88
C TRP A 156 8.91 11.36 7.05
N LYS A 157 8.45 10.12 6.86
CA LYS A 157 8.67 9.03 7.79
C LYS A 157 9.43 7.90 7.12
N GLU A 158 10.37 7.30 7.87
CA GLU A 158 11.00 6.06 7.45
C GLU A 158 10.15 4.86 7.88
N GLY A 159 9.92 3.95 6.92
CA GLY A 159 9.32 2.65 7.17
C GLY A 159 10.35 1.54 6.99
N CYS A 160 10.20 0.47 7.78
CA CYS A 160 10.99 -0.75 7.61
C CYS A 160 10.13 -1.98 7.84
N LEU A 161 10.41 -3.05 7.11
CA LEU A 161 9.78 -4.36 7.25
C LEU A 161 10.84 -5.45 7.11
N LYS A 162 10.68 -6.51 7.90
CA LYS A 162 11.49 -7.72 7.81
C LYS A 162 10.58 -8.89 7.49
N ARG A 163 11.03 -9.77 6.60
CA ARG A 163 10.30 -10.96 6.20
C ARG A 163 11.21 -12.17 6.32
N GLN A 164 10.75 -13.17 7.06
CA GLN A 164 11.39 -14.47 7.10
C GLN A 164 10.76 -15.34 6.01
N PRO A 165 11.57 -15.95 5.12
CA PRO A 165 11.08 -16.86 4.09
C PRO A 165 10.44 -18.13 4.67
#